data_AF-A0AA86XX01-F1
#
_entry.id   AF-A0AA86XX01-F1
#
_cell.length_a   1.000
_cell.length_b   1.000
_cell.length_c   1.000
_cell.angle_alpha   90.00
_cell.angle_beta   90.00
_cell.angle_gamma   90.00
#
_symmetry.space_group_name_H-M   'P 1'
#
loop_
_entity.id
_entity.type
_entity.pdbx_description
1 polymer ?
#
loop_
_entity_poly.entity_id
_entity_poly.type
_entity_poly.pdbx_seq_one_letter_code
_entity_poly.pdbx_strand_id
1 'polypeptide(L)'
;MLGLRNYLLPQLDSSNIATRIIGNLPQIFLGMVGLVSVLALLALTFYKRSSKMSVFSILARLPFIGIFVQTYLTAYYAREWGNMISQGMELTQIFQMMQEQGSQLFKEIGQDLAQTLKNGREFSQTIGTYPFFRKELSLIIEYGEVKSKLGSELEIYAEKTWEAFFTRVNRTMNLVQPLVFIFVALIIVLLYAAMLMPMYQNMEVNF
;
A
#
# COMPACT_ATOMS: atom_id res chain seq x y z
N MET A 1 -27.49 -3.54 -55.82
CA MET A 1 -27.18 -4.42 -54.66
C MET A 1 -25.71 -4.35 -54.21
N LEU A 2 -25.00 -3.24 -54.44
CA LEU A 2 -23.59 -3.08 -54.01
C LEU A 2 -23.44 -2.17 -52.77
N GLY A 3 -24.34 -1.20 -52.57
CA GLY A 3 -24.29 -0.29 -51.41
C GLY A 3 -24.72 -0.90 -50.08
N LEU A 4 -25.67 -1.86 -50.09
CA LEU A 4 -26.19 -2.48 -48.86
C LEU A 4 -25.15 -3.40 -48.18
N ARG A 5 -24.32 -4.06 -49.00
CA ARG A 5 -23.24 -4.94 -48.54
C ARG A 5 -22.10 -4.17 -47.87
N ASN A 6 -21.91 -2.89 -48.22
CA ASN A 6 -20.82 -2.07 -47.70
C ASN A 6 -21.16 -1.35 -46.38
N TYR A 7 -22.45 -1.25 -46.03
CA TYR A 7 -22.91 -0.55 -44.82
C TYR A 7 -23.34 -1.50 -43.69
N LEU A 8 -23.73 -2.75 -44.03
CA LEU A 8 -24.19 -3.74 -43.05
C LEU A 8 -23.11 -4.75 -42.60
N LEU A 9 -22.02 -4.90 -43.36
CA LEU A 9 -20.90 -5.79 -43.00
C LEU A 9 -19.80 -5.22 -42.06
N PRO A 10 -19.76 -3.95 -41.61
CA PRO A 10 -18.72 -3.53 -40.66
C PRO A 10 -18.97 -4.02 -39.23
N GLN A 11 -20.12 -4.66 -38.93
CA GLN A 11 -20.35 -5.31 -37.63
C GLN A 11 -19.71 -6.71 -37.50
N LEU A 12 -19.17 -7.27 -38.59
CA LEU A 12 -18.45 -8.55 -38.62
C LEU A 12 -16.97 -8.38 -38.99
N ASP A 13 -16.43 -7.17 -38.86
CA ASP A 13 -15.00 -6.97 -39.07
C ASP A 13 -14.24 -7.45 -37.83
N SER A 14 -13.74 -8.68 -37.94
CA SER A 14 -12.78 -9.37 -37.05
C SER A 14 -11.48 -8.60 -36.75
N SER A 15 -11.39 -7.35 -37.21
CA SER A 15 -10.37 -6.34 -36.93
C SER A 15 -10.71 -5.40 -35.76
N ASN A 16 -11.90 -5.51 -35.16
CA ASN A 16 -12.28 -4.70 -33.99
C ASN A 16 -11.67 -5.24 -32.69
N ILE A 17 -10.83 -4.42 -32.04
CA ILE A 17 -10.14 -4.73 -30.77
C ILE A 17 -11.14 -5.15 -29.68
N ALA A 18 -12.34 -4.55 -29.67
CA ALA A 18 -13.41 -4.86 -28.73
C ALA A 18 -13.86 -6.33 -28.81
N THR A 19 -14.02 -6.88 -30.01
CA THR A 19 -14.46 -8.27 -30.21
C THR A 19 -13.39 -9.27 -29.76
N ARG A 20 -12.10 -8.95 -29.97
CA ARG A 20 -10.98 -9.78 -29.47
C ARG A 20 -10.84 -9.74 -27.94
N ILE A 21 -11.11 -8.60 -27.31
CA ILE A 21 -11.10 -8.47 -25.84
C ILE A 21 -12.27 -9.25 -25.23
N ILE A 22 -13.46 -9.15 -25.84
CA ILE A 22 -14.66 -9.87 -25.37
C ILE A 22 -14.50 -11.38 -25.55
N GLY A 23 -13.92 -11.84 -26.65
CA GLY A 23 -13.68 -13.28 -26.88
C GLY A 23 -12.62 -13.91 -25.97
N ASN A 24 -11.58 -13.15 -25.60
CA ASN A 24 -10.48 -13.64 -24.74
C ASN A 24 -10.61 -13.25 -23.26
N LEU A 25 -11.73 -12.60 -22.89
CA LEU A 25 -12.01 -12.14 -21.53
C LEU A 25 -11.83 -13.25 -20.47
N PRO A 26 -12.28 -14.50 -20.69
CA PRO A 26 -12.08 -15.59 -19.72
C PRO A 26 -10.61 -15.94 -19.49
N GLN A 27 -9.79 -15.93 -20.55
CA GLN A 27 -8.37 -16.26 -20.46
C GLN A 27 -7.56 -15.13 -19.81
N ILE A 28 -7.89 -13.87 -20.11
CA ILE A 28 -7.28 -12.69 -19.48
C ILE A 28 -7.59 -12.69 -17.98
N PHE A 29 -8.85 -12.99 -17.60
CA PHE A 29 -9.25 -13.09 -16.19
C PHE A 29 -8.50 -14.20 -15.45
N LEU A 30 -8.44 -15.41 -16.01
CA LEU A 30 -7.70 -16.54 -15.42
C LEU A 30 -6.20 -16.24 -15.30
N GLY A 31 -5.60 -15.62 -16.31
CA GLY A 31 -4.19 -15.20 -16.28
C GLY A 31 -3.92 -14.16 -15.21
N MET A 32 -4.82 -13.20 -15.02
CA MET A 32 -4.72 -12.16 -13.99
C MET A 32 -4.84 -12.76 -12.58
N VAL A 33 -5.79 -13.67 -12.36
CA VAL A 33 -5.96 -14.39 -11.09
C VAL A 33 -4.73 -15.25 -10.78
N GLY A 34 -4.19 -15.95 -11.78
CA GLY A 34 -2.97 -16.75 -11.66
C GLY A 34 -1.76 -15.89 -11.32
N LEU A 35 -1.57 -14.75 -11.99
CA LEU A 35 -0.50 -13.79 -11.70
C LEU A 35 -0.60 -13.27 -10.25
N VAL A 36 -1.79 -12.86 -9.81
CA VAL A 36 -2.04 -12.39 -8.45
C VAL A 36 -1.74 -13.48 -7.43
N SER A 37 -2.12 -14.72 -7.71
CA SER A 37 -1.86 -15.86 -6.83
C SER A 37 -0.37 -16.20 -6.73
N VAL A 38 0.37 -16.14 -7.84
CA VAL A 38 1.84 -16.31 -7.85
C VAL A 38 2.53 -15.18 -7.11
N LEU A 39 2.13 -13.93 -7.34
CA LEU A 39 2.65 -12.78 -6.61
C LEU A 39 2.35 -12.87 -5.11
N ALA A 40 1.16 -13.32 -4.74
CA ALA A 40 0.79 -13.56 -3.34
C ALA A 40 1.63 -14.67 -2.72
N LEU A 41 1.85 -15.79 -3.42
CA LEU A 41 2.72 -16.88 -2.94
C LEU A 41 4.17 -16.44 -2.79
N LEU A 42 4.71 -15.69 -3.74
CA LEU A 42 6.05 -15.09 -3.66
C LEU A 42 6.14 -14.10 -2.50
N ALA A 43 5.14 -13.24 -2.31
CA ALA A 43 5.08 -12.31 -1.19
C ALA A 43 5.00 -13.04 0.16
N LEU A 44 4.21 -14.12 0.27
CA LEU A 44 4.06 -14.92 1.49
C LEU A 44 5.34 -15.71 1.81
N THR A 45 5.98 -16.30 0.81
CA THR A 45 7.26 -17.02 1.00
C THR A 45 8.39 -16.05 1.36
N PHE A 46 8.43 -14.87 0.73
CA PHE A 46 9.35 -13.80 1.09
C PHE A 46 9.09 -13.24 2.50
N TYR A 47 7.82 -13.07 2.89
CA TYR A 47 7.42 -12.61 4.23
C TYR A 47 7.79 -13.59 5.34
N LYS A 48 7.79 -14.90 5.07
CA LYS A 48 8.21 -15.94 6.01
C LYS A 48 9.73 -16.12 6.08
N ARG A 49 10.48 -15.84 5.01
CA ARG A 49 11.94 -16.01 4.96
C ARG A 49 12.77 -14.75 5.29
N SER A 50 12.20 -13.56 5.19
CA SER A 50 12.95 -12.30 5.30
C SER A 50 12.76 -11.60 6.63
N SER A 51 13.79 -10.88 7.10
CA SER A 51 13.67 -9.96 8.23
C SER A 51 12.56 -8.94 7.97
N LYS A 52 11.78 -8.60 9.00
CA LYS A 52 10.63 -7.70 8.84
C LYS A 52 11.08 -6.30 8.42
N MET A 53 12.27 -5.86 8.81
CA MET A 53 12.88 -4.62 8.36
C MET A 53 13.04 -4.58 6.84
N SER A 54 13.39 -5.70 6.19
CA SER A 54 13.46 -5.79 4.72
C SER A 54 12.08 -5.77 4.06
N VAL A 55 11.10 -6.45 4.65
CA VAL A 55 9.71 -6.45 4.16
C VAL A 55 9.13 -5.04 4.18
N PHE A 56 9.22 -4.34 5.32
CA PHE A 56 8.70 -2.98 5.47
C PHE A 56 9.47 -1.99 4.59
N SER A 57 10.77 -2.21 4.35
CA SER A 57 11.56 -1.42 3.41
C SER A 57 11.07 -1.54 1.97
N ILE A 58 10.69 -2.74 1.53
CA ILE A 58 10.12 -2.96 0.19
C ILE A 58 8.72 -2.38 0.11
N LEU A 59 7.89 -2.61 1.14
CA LEU A 59 6.53 -2.10 1.19
C LEU A 59 6.48 -0.56 1.16
N ALA A 60 7.43 0.08 1.85
CA ALA A 60 7.60 1.53 1.86
C ALA A 60 8.01 2.12 0.50
N ARG A 61 8.57 1.31 -0.42
CA ARG A 61 8.94 1.75 -1.77
C ARG A 61 7.81 1.62 -2.79
N LEU A 62 6.71 0.96 -2.46
CA LEU A 62 5.60 0.80 -3.39
C LEU A 62 4.84 2.13 -3.59
N PRO A 63 4.44 2.45 -4.83
CA PRO A 63 3.60 3.62 -5.09
C PRO A 63 2.27 3.47 -4.35
N PHE A 64 1.73 4.58 -3.86
CA PHE A 64 0.53 4.67 -3.00
C PHE A 64 0.68 4.04 -1.61
N ILE A 65 0.95 2.73 -1.50
CA ILE A 65 1.03 2.01 -0.23
C ILE A 65 2.19 2.51 0.64
N GLY A 66 3.34 2.78 0.01
CA GLY A 66 4.55 3.18 0.71
C GLY A 66 4.38 4.45 1.53
N ILE A 67 3.59 5.41 1.03
CA ILE A 67 3.32 6.66 1.74
C ILE A 67 2.49 6.39 3.00
N PHE A 68 1.49 5.52 2.95
CA PHE A 68 0.69 5.16 4.12
C PHE A 68 1.52 4.41 5.16
N VAL A 69 2.35 3.46 4.71
CA VAL A 69 3.24 2.70 5.58
C VAL A 69 4.26 3.61 6.25
N GLN A 70 4.92 4.48 5.48
CA GLN A 70 5.87 5.44 6.03
C GLN A 70 5.22 6.38 7.03
N THR A 71 4.05 6.94 6.71
CA THR A 71 3.35 7.88 7.59
C THR A 71 2.87 7.19 8.87
N TYR A 72 2.29 6.00 8.77
CA TYR A 72 1.82 5.22 9.91
C TYR A 72 2.97 4.82 10.84
N LEU A 73 4.04 4.21 10.30
CA LEU A 73 5.18 3.79 11.11
C LEU A 73 5.85 5.00 11.75
N THR A 74 6.06 6.08 11.00
CA THR A 74 6.63 7.31 11.55
C THR A 74 5.79 7.84 12.71
N ALA A 75 4.46 7.94 12.55
CA ALA A 75 3.57 8.45 13.59
C ALA A 75 3.55 7.53 14.83
N TYR A 76 3.52 6.22 14.61
CA TYR A 76 3.53 5.22 15.68
C TYR A 76 4.81 5.28 16.50
N TYR A 77 5.98 5.14 15.86
CA TYR A 77 7.26 5.13 16.56
C TYR A 77 7.59 6.49 17.20
N ALA A 78 7.26 7.61 16.55
CA ALA A 78 7.41 8.93 17.16
C ALA A 78 6.54 9.08 18.42
N ARG A 79 5.30 8.56 18.41
CA ARG A 79 4.43 8.59 19.59
C ARG A 79 4.98 7.73 20.72
N GLU A 80 5.37 6.50 20.42
CA GLU A 80 5.90 5.56 21.42
C GLU A 80 7.19 6.09 22.04
N TRP A 81 8.17 6.49 21.23
CA TRP A 81 9.42 7.07 21.73
C TRP A 81 9.21 8.40 22.44
N GLY A 82 8.36 9.29 21.89
CA GLY A 82 8.01 10.56 22.52
C GLY A 82 7.47 10.36 23.93
N ASN A 83 6.43 9.53 24.09
CA ASN A 83 5.83 9.22 25.38
C ASN A 83 6.85 8.64 26.38
N MET A 84 7.69 7.72 25.91
CA MET A 84 8.69 7.05 26.74
C MET A 84 9.79 8.01 27.22
N ILE A 85 10.28 8.87 26.33
CA ILE A 85 11.31 9.87 26.64
C ILE A 85 10.73 10.98 27.54
N SER A 86 9.49 11.41 27.31
CA SER A 86 8.80 12.38 28.16
C SER A 86 8.57 11.86 29.59
N GLN A 87 8.48 10.53 29.76
CA GLN A 87 8.44 9.88 31.08
C GLN A 87 9.82 9.74 31.73
N GLY A 88 10.89 10.23 31.08
CA GLY A 88 12.25 10.21 31.61
C GLY A 88 13.03 8.94 31.33
N MET A 89 12.56 8.06 30.45
CA MET A 89 13.33 6.87 30.06
C MET A 89 14.47 7.23 29.11
N GLU A 90 15.64 6.64 29.37
CA GLU A 90 16.80 6.78 28.49
C GLU A 90 16.64 5.95 27.21
N LEU A 91 17.23 6.41 26.09
CA LEU A 91 17.17 5.72 24.80
C LEU A 91 17.67 4.27 24.88
N THR A 92 18.71 4.01 25.68
CA THR A 92 19.25 2.66 25.94
C THR A 92 18.20 1.72 26.51
N GLN A 93 17.41 2.19 27.48
CA GLN A 93 16.37 1.41 28.15
C GLN A 93 15.20 1.16 27.19
N ILE A 94 14.80 2.19 26.45
CA ILE A 94 13.76 2.10 25.42
C ILE A 94 14.15 1.01 24.40
N PHE A 95 15.36 1.08 23.83
CA PHE A 95 15.80 0.12 22.82
C PHE A 95 15.96 -1.30 23.34
N GLN A 96 16.22 -1.49 24.65
CA GLN A 96 16.18 -2.83 25.26
C GLN A 96 14.75 -3.36 25.37
N MET A 97 13.80 -2.54 25.85
CA MET A 97 12.39 -2.91 25.92
C MET A 97 11.81 -3.24 24.54
N MET A 98 12.27 -2.54 23.49
CA MET A 98 11.86 -2.83 22.10
C MET A 98 12.19 -4.28 21.66
N GLN A 99 13.24 -4.89 22.23
CA GLN A 99 13.68 -6.23 21.86
C GLN A 99 12.83 -7.34 22.49
N GLU A 100 12.15 -7.02 23.59
CA GLU A 100 11.30 -7.95 24.34
C GLU A 100 9.84 -7.96 23.82
N GLN A 101 9.43 -6.86 23.18
CA GLN A 101 8.11 -6.64 22.58
C GLN A 101 7.75 -7.66 21.48
N GLY A 102 6.50 -8.09 21.38
CA GLY A 102 6.07 -9.16 20.46
C GLY A 102 6.21 -8.85 18.96
N SER A 103 6.33 -7.58 18.57
CA SER A 103 6.47 -7.18 17.17
C SER A 103 7.89 -7.39 16.65
N GLN A 104 8.06 -8.28 15.68
CA GLN A 104 9.37 -8.59 15.09
C GLN A 104 10.05 -7.37 14.44
N LEU A 105 9.29 -6.44 13.85
CA LEU A 105 9.87 -5.18 13.34
C LEU A 105 10.43 -4.32 14.49
N PHE A 106 9.68 -4.24 15.59
CA PHE A 106 10.07 -3.47 16.77
C PHE A 106 11.34 -4.04 17.40
N LYS A 107 11.45 -5.38 17.45
CA LYS A 107 12.67 -6.09 17.89
C LYS A 107 13.87 -5.78 17.01
N GLU A 108 13.73 -5.92 15.69
CA GLU A 108 14.83 -5.70 14.73
C GLU A 108 15.34 -4.25 14.80
N ILE A 109 14.43 -3.26 14.86
CA ILE A 109 14.80 -1.85 15.03
C ILE A 109 15.47 -1.62 16.39
N GLY A 110 14.93 -2.17 17.48
CA GLY A 110 15.50 -2.02 18.81
C GLY A 110 16.92 -2.61 18.91
N GLN A 111 17.17 -3.75 18.27
CA GLN A 111 18.51 -4.37 18.21
C GLN A 111 19.50 -3.49 17.44
N ASP A 112 19.12 -3.00 16.26
CA ASP A 112 20.00 -2.18 15.41
C ASP A 112 20.31 -0.81 16.05
N LEU A 113 19.30 -0.17 16.66
CA LEU A 113 19.47 1.08 17.40
C LEU A 113 20.34 0.91 18.65
N ALA A 114 20.13 -0.16 19.42
CA ALA A 114 20.96 -0.46 20.58
C ALA A 114 22.43 -0.71 20.19
N GLN A 115 22.67 -1.44 19.09
CA GLN A 115 24.03 -1.68 18.59
C GLN A 115 24.68 -0.40 18.08
N THR A 116 23.91 0.44 17.38
CA THR A 116 24.37 1.73 16.87
C THR A 116 24.79 2.66 18.00
N LEU A 117 24.01 2.74 19.07
CA LEU A 117 24.32 3.58 20.23
C LEU A 117 25.59 3.08 20.94
N LYS A 118 25.75 1.76 21.07
CA LYS A 118 27.00 1.14 21.58
C LYS A 118 28.22 1.48 20.74
N ASN A 119 28.04 1.65 19.43
CA ASN A 119 29.09 1.99 18.48
C ASN A 119 29.37 3.52 18.42
N GLY A 120 28.68 4.34 19.23
CA GLY A 120 28.86 5.79 19.26
C GLY A 120 28.27 6.54 18.05
N ARG A 121 27.38 5.90 17.28
CA ARG A 121 26.67 6.56 16.17
C ARG A 121 25.42 7.24 16.70
N GLU A 122 25.08 8.38 16.10
CA GLU A 122 23.91 9.17 16.47
C GLU A 122 22.59 8.45 16.12
N PHE A 123 21.60 8.64 16.98
CA PHE A 123 20.26 8.07 16.82
C PHE A 123 19.55 8.67 15.59
N SER A 124 19.60 10.00 15.44
CA SER A 124 19.06 10.74 14.29
C SER A 124 19.55 10.20 12.95
N GLN A 125 20.86 9.98 12.80
CA GLN A 125 21.50 9.49 11.58
C GLN A 125 21.00 8.10 11.21
N THR A 126 20.88 7.21 12.19
CA THR A 126 20.49 5.82 11.98
C THR A 126 19.03 5.71 11.55
N ILE A 127 18.16 6.51 12.16
CA ILE A 127 16.76 6.64 11.72
C ILE A 127 16.66 7.11 10.28
N GLY A 128 17.54 8.01 9.85
CA GLY A 128 17.61 8.48 8.46
C GLY A 128 17.93 7.39 7.44
N THR A 129 18.53 6.26 7.86
CA THR A 129 18.86 5.14 6.96
C THR A 129 17.66 4.24 6.67
N TYR A 130 16.61 4.28 7.49
CA TYR A 130 15.45 3.40 7.37
C TYR A 130 14.46 3.92 6.32
N PRO A 131 14.24 3.20 5.20
CA PRO A 131 13.41 3.67 4.09
C PRO A 131 11.90 3.63 4.39
N PHE A 132 11.51 2.99 5.48
CA PHE A 132 10.13 2.91 5.98
C PHE A 132 9.79 4.02 6.98
N PHE A 133 10.75 4.87 7.34
CA PHE A 133 10.46 6.12 8.02
C PHE A 133 10.47 7.28 7.04
N ARG A 134 9.70 8.31 7.40
CA ARG A 134 9.76 9.60 6.74
C ARG A 134 11.10 10.26 7.03
N LYS A 135 11.70 10.88 6.01
CA LYS A 135 12.99 11.57 6.14
C LYS A 135 12.95 12.68 7.18
N GLU A 136 11.78 13.31 7.35
CA GLU A 136 11.59 14.37 8.34
C GLU A 136 11.78 13.89 9.79
N LEU A 137 11.56 12.59 10.08
CA LEU A 137 11.72 12.05 11.43
C LEU A 137 13.16 12.20 11.94
N SER A 138 14.15 11.92 11.09
CA SER A 138 15.58 12.05 11.43
C SER A 138 15.91 13.49 11.84
N LEU A 139 15.38 14.48 11.10
CA LEU A 139 15.58 15.91 11.39
C LEU A 139 14.90 16.35 12.68
N ILE A 140 13.69 15.85 12.97
CA ILE A 140 12.98 16.13 14.22
C ILE A 140 13.74 15.57 15.42
N ILE A 141 14.30 14.37 15.28
CA ILE A 141 15.12 13.75 16.33
C ILE A 141 16.37 14.58 16.57
N GLU A 142 17.12 14.91 15.52
CA GLU A 142 18.34 15.74 15.63
C GLU A 142 18.05 17.07 16.32
N TYR A 143 16.99 17.77 15.89
CA TYR A 143 16.56 19.02 16.49
C TYR A 143 16.14 18.86 17.97
N GLY A 144 15.43 17.79 18.29
CA GLY A 144 15.00 17.46 19.65
C GLY A 144 16.17 17.12 20.58
N GLU A 145 17.18 16.41 20.07
CA GLU A 145 18.42 16.09 20.79
C GLU A 145 19.22 17.36 21.12
N VAL A 146 19.44 18.22 20.12
CA VAL A 146 20.18 19.49 20.30
C VAL A 146 19.50 20.41 21.31
N LYS A 147 18.17 20.40 21.37
CA LYS A 147 17.39 21.24 22.29
C LYS A 147 17.10 20.59 23.64
N SER A 148 17.56 19.35 23.87
CA SER A 148 17.22 18.54 25.05
C SER A 148 15.70 18.43 25.28
N LYS A 149 14.93 18.39 24.18
CA LYS A 149 13.45 18.37 24.15
C LYS A 149 12.89 17.26 23.27
N LEU A 150 13.68 16.20 23.05
CA LEU A 150 13.37 15.12 22.14
C LEU A 150 11.98 14.50 22.37
N GLY A 151 11.61 14.20 23.62
CA GLY A 151 10.30 13.63 23.95
C GLY A 151 9.14 14.50 23.48
N SER A 152 9.15 15.78 23.85
CA SER A 152 8.09 16.73 23.48
C SER A 152 8.02 17.00 21.96
N GLU A 153 9.16 17.09 21.28
CA GLU A 153 9.20 17.32 19.83
C GLU A 153 8.67 16.09 19.07
N LEU A 154 9.01 14.88 19.53
CA LEU A 154 8.47 13.63 18.98
C LEU A 154 6.97 13.50 19.20
N GLU A 155 6.45 13.87 20.37
CA GLU A 155 5.01 13.85 20.64
C GLU A 155 4.23 14.80 19.71
N ILE A 156 4.69 16.05 19.57
CA ILE A 156 4.08 17.04 18.68
C ILE A 156 4.16 16.56 17.22
N TYR A 157 5.30 16.02 16.81
CA TYR A 157 5.47 15.50 15.47
C TYR A 157 4.59 14.27 15.20
N ALA A 158 4.43 13.38 16.18
CA ALA A 158 3.56 12.23 16.08
C ALA A 158 2.09 12.65 15.88
N GLU A 159 1.61 13.62 16.65
CA GLU A 159 0.24 14.14 16.52
C GLU A 159 -0.02 14.71 15.12
N LYS A 160 0.88 15.56 14.62
CA LYS A 160 0.78 16.11 13.25
C LYS A 160 0.84 15.02 12.19
N THR A 161 1.65 14.00 12.39
CA THR A 161 1.79 12.89 11.43
C THR A 161 0.56 11.98 11.44
N TRP A 162 -0.05 11.77 12.61
CA TRP A 162 -1.34 11.07 12.74
C TRP A 162 -2.47 11.82 12.06
N GLU A 163 -2.57 13.14 12.27
CA GLU A 163 -3.56 13.98 11.60
C GLU A 163 -3.40 13.91 10.08
N ALA A 164 -2.16 14.01 9.58
CA ALA A 164 -1.86 13.86 8.15
C ALA A 164 -2.23 12.46 7.62
N PHE A 165 -1.98 11.40 8.39
CA PHE A 165 -2.36 10.03 8.05
C PHE A 165 -3.88 9.90 7.90
N PHE A 166 -4.65 10.29 8.92
CA PHE A 166 -6.10 10.18 8.91
C PHE A 166 -6.74 11.05 7.83
N THR A 167 -6.22 12.26 7.60
CA THR A 167 -6.66 13.13 6.51
C THR A 167 -6.49 12.44 5.15
N ARG A 168 -5.36 11.76 4.95
CA ARG A 168 -5.09 11.05 3.70
C ARG A 168 -5.94 9.80 3.53
N VAL A 169 -6.18 9.05 4.62
CA VAL A 169 -7.12 7.92 4.64
C VAL A 169 -8.52 8.39 4.25
N ASN A 170 -9.02 9.45 4.88
CA ASN A 170 -10.34 9.99 4.59
C ASN A 170 -10.48 10.45 3.13
N ARG A 171 -9.46 11.15 2.61
CA ARG A 171 -9.43 11.56 1.20
C ARG A 171 -9.46 10.37 0.23
N THR A 172 -8.78 9.28 0.59
CA THR A 172 -8.76 8.06 -0.21
C THR A 172 -10.12 7.37 -0.17
N MET A 173 -10.77 7.33 1.00
CA MET A 173 -12.12 6.78 1.15
C MET A 173 -13.15 7.52 0.29
N ASN A 174 -13.03 8.85 0.18
CA ASN A 174 -13.89 9.65 -0.70
C ASN A 174 -13.75 9.29 -2.19
N LEU A 175 -12.59 8.79 -2.62
CA LEU A 175 -12.37 8.30 -3.98
C LEU A 175 -12.86 6.86 -4.20
N VAL A 176 -12.96 6.07 -3.14
CA VAL A 176 -13.51 4.70 -3.21
C VAL A 176 -15.00 4.72 -3.55
N GLN A 177 -15.76 5.68 -3.00
CA GLN A 177 -17.20 5.81 -3.24
C GLN A 177 -17.58 5.87 -4.74
N PRO A 178 -17.04 6.78 -5.57
CA PRO A 178 -17.36 6.79 -7.00
C PRO A 178 -16.88 5.54 -7.74
N LEU A 179 -15.76 4.94 -7.34
CA LEU A 179 -15.26 3.70 -7.92
C LEU A 179 -16.26 2.54 -7.72
N VAL A 180 -16.85 2.43 -6.53
CA VAL A 180 -17.88 1.43 -6.22
C VAL A 180 -19.10 1.59 -7.12
N PHE A 181 -19.57 2.83 -7.36
CA PHE A 181 -20.69 3.07 -8.27
C PHE A 181 -20.39 2.68 -9.71
N ILE A 182 -19.20 3.02 -10.22
CA ILE A 182 -18.77 2.63 -11.58
C ILE A 182 -18.72 1.10 -11.69
N PHE A 183 -18.19 0.42 -10.67
CA PHE A 183 -18.10 -1.03 -10.63
C PHE A 183 -19.49 -1.69 -10.66
N VAL A 184 -20.44 -1.18 -9.84
CA VAL A 184 -21.83 -1.67 -9.83
C VAL A 184 -22.51 -1.43 -11.18
N ALA A 185 -22.34 -0.24 -11.78
CA ALA A 185 -22.90 0.07 -13.09
C ALA A 185 -22.37 -0.88 -14.18
N LEU A 186 -21.07 -1.17 -14.16
CA LEU A 186 -20.43 -2.11 -15.09
C LEU A 186 -20.98 -3.53 -14.94
N ILE A 187 -21.18 -4.00 -13.70
CA ILE A 187 -21.81 -5.31 -13.44
C ILE A 187 -23.21 -5.36 -14.04
N ILE A 188 -24.03 -4.33 -13.83
CA ILE A 188 -25.39 -4.28 -14.36
C ILE A 188 -25.36 -4.39 -15.90
N VAL A 189 -24.51 -3.61 -16.58
CA VAL A 189 -24.38 -3.66 -18.05
C VAL A 189 -23.95 -5.05 -18.53
N LEU A 190 -22.98 -5.68 -17.87
CA LEU A 190 -22.54 -7.03 -18.21
C LEU A 190 -23.64 -8.08 -18.03
N LEU A 191 -24.43 -7.99 -16.95
CA LEU A 191 -25.57 -8.88 -16.73
C LEU A 191 -26.62 -8.71 -17.83
N TYR A 192 -26.96 -7.47 -18.19
CA TYR A 192 -27.88 -7.20 -19.30
C TYR A 192 -27.36 -7.78 -20.62
N ALA A 193 -26.08 -7.57 -20.95
CA ALA A 193 -25.49 -8.11 -22.16
C ALA A 193 -25.52 -9.65 -22.19
N ALA A 194 -25.20 -10.30 -21.06
CA ALA A 194 -25.24 -11.75 -20.92
C ALA A 194 -26.67 -12.32 -21.06
N MET A 195 -27.69 -11.57 -20.64
CA MET A 195 -29.10 -11.95 -20.81
C MET A 195 -29.60 -11.72 -22.24
N LEU A 196 -29.20 -10.63 -22.89
CA LEU A 196 -29.67 -10.27 -24.24
C LEU A 196 -29.03 -11.12 -25.34
N MET A 197 -27.75 -11.49 -25.20
CA MET A 197 -27.03 -12.31 -26.18
C MET A 197 -27.75 -13.63 -26.54
N PRO A 198 -28.19 -14.48 -25.58
CA PRO A 198 -28.94 -15.69 -25.91
C PRO A 198 -30.32 -15.39 -26.50
N MET A 199 -30.95 -14.27 -26.13
CA MET A 199 -32.23 -13.86 -26.71
C MET A 199 -32.09 -13.56 -28.21
N TYR A 200 -31.03 -12.86 -28.61
CA TYR A 200 -30.75 -12.59 -30.02
C TYR A 200 -30.38 -13.86 -30.80
N GLN A 201 -29.60 -14.77 -30.20
CA GLN A 201 -29.28 -16.07 -30.83
C GLN A 201 -30.55 -16.89 -31.09
N ASN A 202 -31.49 -16.90 -30.14
CA ASN A 202 -32.77 -17.61 -30.32
C ASN A 202 -33.68 -16.94 -31.36
N MET A 203 -33.55 -15.63 -31.60
CA MET A 203 -34.29 -14.93 -32.66
C MET A 203 -33.73 -15.22 -34.05
N GLU A 204 -32.41 -15.35 -34.22
CA GLU A 204 -31.78 -15.72 -35.50
C GLU A 204 -32.12 -17.15 -35.94
N VAL A 205 -32.40 -18.07 -35.00
CA VAL A 205 -32.70 -19.48 -35.34
C VAL A 205 -34.14 -19.68 -35.84
N ASN A 206 -35.02 -18.67 -35.73
CA ASN A 206 -36.44 -18.78 -36.08
C ASN A 206 -36.84 -18.10 -37.41
N PHE A 207 -35.88 -17.84 -38.31
CA PHE A 207 -36.14 -17.36 -39.68
C PHE A 207 -35.51 -18.26 -40.73
#